data_AF-A0A6P4I693-F1
#
_entry.id   AF-A0A6P4I693-F1
#
_cell.length_a   1.000
_cell.length_b   1.000
_cell.length_c   1.000
_cell.angle_alpha   90.00
_cell.angle_beta   90.00
_cell.angle_gamma   90.00
#
_symmetry.space_group_name_H-M   'P 1'
#
loop_
_entity.id
_entity.type
_entity.pdbx_description
1 polymer ?
#
loop_
_entity_poly.entity_id
_entity_poly.type
_entity_poly.pdbx_seq_one_letter_code
_entity_poly.pdbx_strand_id
1 'polypeptide(L)'
;MTTTTAKATGKRKWRSQKRTINLDIPINTHRLAHASHSSSTLPDVPADVASRNRMEVLQYLNSVPKGSKCNVQCGREPSFDVRLVERARIFFPRSGYTPKNHTTTMKDRFNRITWTEVLPSMLLLIVLMATTTLAFPDGAPADTCVKKRANQPNHGTARSQPAETNPFEVVADSQTYHPGQQISVVVYPHSGHGQVFRGFFLQARDANSNEWIGEWVQSENTKTIPECSAITHADKKDKLGAKLIWKAPQNKRGNVYFTGTVLQQYGTFWSDIVNKVQAEPQY
;
A
#
# COMPACT_ATOMS: atom_id res chain seq x y z
N MET A 1 -31.23 28.90 -67.61
CA MET A 1 -30.84 27.51 -67.96
C MET A 1 -29.83 27.06 -66.92
N THR A 2 -29.96 25.95 -66.19
CA THR A 2 -31.15 25.11 -65.92
C THR A 2 -30.85 24.37 -64.61
N THR A 3 -31.81 24.29 -63.68
CA THR A 3 -31.61 23.65 -62.38
C THR A 3 -31.51 22.13 -62.52
N THR A 4 -30.55 21.49 -61.85
CA THR A 4 -30.46 20.02 -61.79
C THR A 4 -30.58 19.54 -60.34
N THR A 5 -31.65 18.83 -60.05
CA THR A 5 -31.90 18.17 -58.77
C THR A 5 -31.26 16.78 -58.74
N ALA A 6 -30.65 16.40 -57.62
CA ALA A 6 -30.17 15.04 -57.37
C ALA A 6 -30.90 14.45 -56.15
N LYS A 7 -31.67 13.38 -56.38
CA LYS A 7 -32.54 12.73 -55.40
C LYS A 7 -31.89 11.43 -54.92
N ALA A 8 -31.34 11.40 -53.71
CA ALA A 8 -30.68 10.22 -53.16
C ALA A 8 -31.67 9.29 -52.42
N THR A 9 -32.11 8.22 -53.08
CA THR A 9 -32.86 7.11 -52.47
C THR A 9 -31.96 5.92 -52.20
N GLY A 10 -31.82 5.49 -50.94
CA GLY A 10 -30.93 4.37 -50.59
C GLY A 10 -31.16 3.76 -49.20
N LYS A 11 -32.31 3.13 -48.97
CA LYS A 11 -32.56 2.35 -47.73
C LYS A 11 -31.79 1.03 -47.78
N ARG A 12 -30.68 0.91 -47.03
CA ARG A 12 -29.97 -0.37 -46.83
C ARG A 12 -30.56 -1.14 -45.63
N LYS A 13 -31.11 -2.32 -45.92
CA LYS A 13 -31.78 -3.21 -44.96
C LYS A 13 -30.76 -4.24 -44.42
N TRP A 14 -30.28 -4.03 -43.19
CA TRP A 14 -29.38 -4.99 -42.53
C TRP A 14 -30.17 -6.24 -42.09
N ARG A 15 -29.78 -7.41 -42.60
CA ARG A 15 -30.37 -8.71 -42.24
C ARG A 15 -29.46 -9.39 -41.22
N SER A 16 -29.90 -9.47 -39.97
CA SER A 16 -29.16 -10.17 -38.91
C SER A 16 -29.07 -11.67 -39.21
N GLN A 17 -27.87 -12.18 -39.42
CA GLN A 17 -27.58 -13.62 -39.38
C GLN A 17 -27.14 -14.00 -37.97
N LYS A 18 -28.05 -14.58 -37.17
CA LYS A 18 -27.66 -15.32 -35.97
C LYS A 18 -26.93 -16.59 -36.42
N ARG A 19 -25.62 -16.67 -36.18
CA ARG A 19 -24.84 -17.90 -36.29
C ARG A 19 -24.75 -18.52 -34.90
N THR A 20 -25.54 -19.57 -34.65
CA THR A 20 -25.40 -20.40 -33.45
C THR A 20 -24.16 -21.26 -33.63
N ILE A 21 -23.19 -21.14 -32.71
CA ILE A 21 -22.01 -22.02 -32.68
C ILE A 21 -22.24 -23.00 -31.54
N ASN A 22 -22.59 -24.24 -31.88
CA ASN A 22 -22.53 -25.34 -30.91
C ASN A 22 -21.06 -25.74 -30.74
N LEU A 23 -20.63 -25.86 -29.48
CA LEU A 23 -19.32 -26.38 -29.10
C LEU A 23 -19.55 -27.61 -28.23
N ASP A 24 -19.70 -28.76 -28.88
CA ASP A 24 -19.73 -30.06 -28.21
C ASP A 24 -18.29 -30.43 -27.79
N ILE A 25 -18.02 -30.41 -26.49
CA ILE A 25 -16.74 -30.85 -25.91
C ILE A 25 -17.00 -32.16 -25.14
N PRO A 26 -16.36 -33.29 -25.50
CA PRO A 26 -16.55 -34.54 -24.79
C PRO A 26 -15.88 -34.51 -23.42
N ILE A 27 -16.64 -34.87 -22.39
CA ILE A 27 -16.15 -35.13 -21.04
C ILE A 27 -15.36 -36.44 -21.04
N ASN A 28 -14.12 -36.44 -20.52
CA ASN A 28 -13.34 -37.65 -20.33
C ASN A 28 -12.96 -37.83 -18.85
N THR A 29 -13.52 -38.86 -18.22
CA THR A 29 -13.39 -39.13 -16.78
C THR A 29 -12.52 -40.36 -16.51
N HIS A 30 -11.26 -40.18 -16.08
CA HIS A 30 -10.48 -41.30 -15.52
C HIS A 30 -9.56 -40.91 -14.34
N ARG A 31 -10.04 -41.31 -13.15
CA ARG A 31 -9.33 -42.05 -12.07
C ARG A 31 -7.95 -41.55 -11.56
N LEU A 32 -8.00 -40.93 -10.38
CA LEU A 32 -7.22 -41.22 -9.16
C LEU A 32 -5.82 -41.87 -9.26
N ALA A 33 -4.81 -41.17 -8.72
CA ALA A 33 -3.66 -41.77 -8.03
C ALA A 33 -3.22 -40.86 -6.85
N HIS A 34 -2.90 -41.45 -5.70
CA HIS A 34 -2.45 -40.74 -4.49
C HIS A 34 -0.94 -40.48 -4.50
N ALA A 35 -0.50 -39.30 -4.02
CA ALA A 35 0.84 -39.11 -3.45
C ALA A 35 0.87 -37.94 -2.45
N SER A 36 1.59 -38.10 -1.34
CA SER A 36 1.72 -37.12 -0.24
C SER A 36 3.06 -37.38 0.48
N HIS A 37 3.62 -36.51 1.33
CA HIS A 37 3.17 -35.23 1.92
C HIS A 37 3.98 -34.05 1.28
N SER A 38 4.08 -32.80 1.76
CA SER A 38 3.80 -32.18 3.07
C SER A 38 3.50 -30.67 2.96
N SER A 39 2.46 -30.20 3.64
CA SER A 39 2.27 -28.80 4.01
C SER A 39 1.79 -28.74 5.45
N SER A 40 2.25 -27.76 6.23
CA SER A 40 1.92 -27.61 7.65
C SER A 40 0.47 -27.15 7.83
N THR A 41 -0.41 -28.06 8.24
CA THR A 41 -1.81 -27.75 8.52
C THR A 41 -1.99 -27.13 9.91
N LEU A 42 -2.66 -25.97 9.93
CA LEU A 42 -3.44 -25.51 11.10
C LEU A 42 -4.58 -26.52 11.35
N PRO A 43 -5.14 -26.60 12.57
CA PRO A 43 -6.22 -27.55 12.85
C PRO A 43 -7.44 -27.28 11.96
N ASP A 44 -7.86 -28.31 11.20
CA ASP A 44 -9.03 -28.24 10.32
C ASP A 44 -10.29 -27.92 11.12
N VAL A 45 -10.90 -26.76 10.84
CA VAL A 45 -12.22 -26.41 11.37
C VAL A 45 -13.28 -27.03 10.44
N PRO A 46 -14.18 -27.90 10.94
CA PRO A 46 -15.24 -28.49 10.13
C PRO A 46 -16.09 -27.45 9.41
N ALA A 47 -16.49 -27.72 8.16
CA ALA A 47 -17.20 -26.76 7.31
C ALA A 47 -18.58 -26.33 7.86
N ASP A 48 -19.21 -27.17 8.71
CA ASP A 48 -20.44 -26.85 9.43
C ASP A 48 -20.22 -25.91 10.63
N VAL A 49 -18.97 -25.74 11.09
CA VAL A 49 -18.58 -24.76 12.11
C VAL A 49 -18.15 -23.45 11.46
N ALA A 50 -17.42 -23.50 10.34
CA ALA A 50 -16.96 -22.33 9.60
C ALA A 50 -18.09 -21.44 9.04
N SER A 51 -19.30 -21.97 8.89
CA SER A 51 -20.51 -21.23 8.46
C SER A 51 -21.32 -20.58 9.59
N ARG A 52 -20.92 -20.78 10.86
CA ARG A 52 -21.62 -20.27 12.04
C ARG A 52 -21.22 -18.83 12.38
N ASN A 53 -21.99 -18.19 13.26
CA ASN A 53 -21.65 -16.84 13.71
C ASN A 53 -20.32 -16.82 14.51
N ARG A 54 -19.69 -15.65 14.57
CA ARG A 54 -18.36 -15.45 15.15
C ARG A 54 -18.24 -15.89 16.62
N MET A 55 -19.32 -15.85 17.40
CA MET A 55 -19.32 -16.28 18.81
C MET A 55 -19.21 -17.80 18.92
N GLU A 56 -19.98 -18.54 18.11
CA GLU A 56 -19.99 -20.01 18.10
C GLU A 56 -18.65 -20.60 17.63
N VAL A 57 -18.03 -19.99 16.61
CA VAL A 57 -16.68 -20.40 16.13
C VAL A 57 -15.63 -20.25 17.24
N LEU A 58 -15.66 -19.13 17.99
CA LEU A 58 -14.75 -18.90 19.11
C LEU A 58 -15.00 -19.87 20.28
N GLN A 59 -16.27 -20.23 20.54
CA GLN A 59 -16.62 -21.20 21.57
C GLN A 59 -16.15 -22.62 21.21
N TYR A 60 -16.22 -23.01 19.93
CA TYR A 60 -15.65 -24.26 19.42
C TYR A 60 -14.12 -24.29 19.59
N LEU A 61 -13.40 -23.26 19.13
CA LEU A 61 -11.94 -23.19 19.22
C LEU A 61 -11.42 -23.24 20.68
N ASN A 62 -12.19 -22.73 21.63
CA ASN A 62 -11.86 -22.80 23.06
C ASN A 62 -12.16 -24.17 23.71
N SER A 63 -12.92 -25.05 23.05
CA SER A 63 -13.27 -26.38 23.57
C SER A 63 -12.28 -27.49 23.16
N VAL A 64 -11.39 -27.21 22.21
CA VAL A 64 -10.39 -28.18 21.71
C VAL A 64 -9.27 -28.40 22.75
N PRO A 65 -9.02 -29.64 23.21
CA PRO A 65 -7.93 -29.93 24.14
C PRO A 65 -6.56 -29.63 23.51
N LYS A 66 -5.72 -28.85 24.20
CA LYS A 66 -4.34 -28.56 23.75
C LYS A 66 -3.42 -29.75 24.02
N GLY A 67 -3.42 -30.70 23.08
CA GLY A 67 -2.56 -31.89 23.05
C GLY A 67 -1.09 -31.59 22.72
N SER A 68 -0.21 -32.50 23.12
CA SER A 68 1.20 -32.22 23.40
C SER A 68 2.19 -32.55 22.28
N LYS A 69 3.26 -31.74 22.18
CA LYS A 69 4.62 -32.07 21.70
C LYS A 69 4.77 -32.69 20.29
N CYS A 70 5.01 -31.83 19.29
CA CYS A 70 5.83 -32.23 18.14
C CYS A 70 7.33 -32.16 18.50
N ASN A 71 8.05 -33.27 18.34
CA ASN A 71 9.50 -33.32 18.52
C ASN A 71 10.19 -33.17 17.14
N VAL A 72 10.63 -31.96 16.81
CA VAL A 72 11.50 -31.69 15.66
C VAL A 72 12.65 -30.80 16.11
N GLN A 73 13.87 -31.26 15.84
CA GLN A 73 15.10 -30.66 16.33
C GLN A 73 15.49 -29.43 15.51
N CYS A 74 15.20 -28.24 16.02
CA CYS A 74 15.72 -26.97 15.47
C CYS A 74 16.91 -26.45 16.28
N GLY A 75 17.78 -25.68 15.61
CA GLY A 75 19.13 -25.35 16.08
C GLY A 75 19.19 -24.45 17.32
N ARG A 76 20.33 -24.58 18.00
CA ARG A 76 20.78 -23.84 19.20
C ARG A 76 20.41 -22.35 19.19
N GLU A 77 19.68 -21.91 20.21
CA GLU A 77 19.82 -20.55 20.73
C GLU A 77 21.01 -20.48 21.71
N PRO A 78 21.72 -19.35 21.81
CA PRO A 78 22.74 -19.14 22.83
C PRO A 78 22.10 -18.83 24.18
N SER A 79 22.32 -19.71 25.16
CA SER A 79 21.96 -19.47 26.55
C SER A 79 22.75 -18.30 27.15
N PHE A 80 22.06 -17.21 27.50
CA PHE A 80 22.63 -16.18 28.36
C PHE A 80 22.51 -16.60 29.83
N ASP A 81 23.67 -16.82 30.46
CA ASP A 81 23.79 -17.30 31.84
C ASP A 81 23.58 -16.16 32.86
N VAL A 82 22.46 -16.18 33.57
CA VAL A 82 22.16 -15.22 34.65
C VAL A 82 22.80 -15.69 35.96
N ARG A 83 24.15 -15.68 36.03
CA ARG A 83 24.85 -16.08 37.25
C ARG A 83 26.30 -15.60 37.44
N LEU A 84 26.66 -14.35 37.07
CA LEU A 84 28.01 -13.84 37.38
C LEU A 84 28.19 -12.31 37.60
N VAL A 85 27.56 -11.72 38.62
CA VAL A 85 28.02 -10.42 39.17
C VAL A 85 27.96 -10.41 40.71
N GLU A 86 28.76 -11.26 41.35
CA GLU A 86 29.00 -11.20 42.79
C GLU A 86 30.51 -11.16 43.08
N ARG A 87 31.15 -10.00 42.83
CA ARG A 87 32.45 -9.58 43.39
C ARG A 87 32.84 -8.17 42.90
N ALA A 88 32.29 -7.15 43.56
CA ALA A 88 32.83 -5.79 43.52
C ALA A 88 33.01 -5.28 44.95
N ARG A 89 34.09 -5.71 45.62
CA ARG A 89 34.53 -5.10 46.89
C ARG A 89 35.14 -3.73 46.59
N ILE A 90 34.29 -2.71 46.46
CA ILE A 90 34.74 -1.33 46.38
C ILE A 90 35.33 -0.93 47.73
N PHE A 91 36.61 -0.58 47.71
CA PHE A 91 37.38 -0.18 48.89
C PHE A 91 36.99 1.28 49.23
N PHE A 92 36.19 1.48 50.27
CA PHE A 92 35.90 2.82 50.79
C PHE A 92 36.99 3.25 51.78
N PRO A 93 37.71 4.38 51.56
CA PRO A 93 38.61 4.92 52.57
C PRO A 93 37.81 5.42 53.77
N ARG A 94 38.28 5.08 54.96
CA ARG A 94 37.65 5.41 56.24
C ARG A 94 37.89 6.88 56.57
N SER A 95 37.04 7.78 56.06
CA SER A 95 37.05 9.19 56.45
C SER A 95 36.25 9.37 57.76
N GLY A 96 36.88 9.90 58.80
CA GLY A 96 36.26 10.10 60.11
C GLY A 96 35.27 11.27 60.08
N TYR A 97 33.98 10.98 60.26
CA TYR A 97 32.95 12.01 60.35
C TYR A 97 32.52 12.21 61.81
N THR A 98 32.85 13.36 62.38
CA THR A 98 32.33 13.80 63.69
C THR A 98 30.97 14.48 63.50
N PRO A 99 29.93 14.13 64.28
CA PRO A 99 28.62 14.76 64.13
C PRO A 99 28.66 16.19 64.67
N LYS A 100 28.38 17.18 63.81
CA LYS A 100 27.97 18.52 64.25
C LYS A 100 26.44 18.61 64.20
N ASN A 101 25.86 18.92 65.34
CA ASN A 101 24.41 19.06 65.52
C ASN A 101 23.90 20.27 64.74
N HIS A 102 23.13 20.05 63.67
CA HIS A 102 22.27 21.07 63.08
C HIS A 102 20.89 20.48 62.79
N THR A 103 19.91 20.93 63.59
CA THR A 103 18.49 20.64 63.39
C THR A 103 17.96 21.48 62.23
N THR A 104 18.09 20.98 61.00
CA THR A 104 17.33 21.51 59.85
C THR A 104 16.06 20.69 59.69
N THR A 105 14.92 21.34 59.86
CA THR A 105 13.58 20.73 59.83
C THR A 105 13.27 20.11 58.48
N MET A 106 12.69 18.91 58.50
CA MET A 106 12.45 18.08 57.30
C MET A 106 11.40 18.68 56.31
N LYS A 107 10.77 19.82 56.65
CA LYS A 107 9.77 20.51 55.81
C LYS A 107 10.36 21.25 54.61
N ASP A 108 11.62 21.70 54.66
CA ASP A 108 12.19 22.58 53.61
C ASP A 108 12.76 21.83 52.40
N ARG A 109 12.72 20.49 52.39
CA ARG A 109 13.22 19.68 51.25
C ARG A 109 12.19 19.47 50.14
N PHE A 110 10.90 19.72 50.38
CA PHE A 110 9.84 19.36 49.44
C PHE A 110 9.35 20.48 48.52
N ASN A 111 9.83 21.73 48.70
CA ASN A 111 9.35 22.88 47.93
C ASN A 111 10.47 23.63 47.17
N ARG A 112 11.53 22.91 46.79
CA ARG A 112 12.70 23.47 46.08
C ARG A 112 13.04 22.71 44.78
N ILE A 113 12.03 22.20 44.08
CA ILE A 113 12.13 22.00 42.64
C ILE A 113 12.01 23.40 42.03
N THR A 114 13.13 24.08 41.85
CA THR A 114 13.14 25.38 41.18
C THR A 114 12.77 25.18 39.72
N TRP A 115 11.84 26.01 39.21
CA TRP A 115 11.39 25.92 37.82
C TRP A 115 12.55 26.04 36.80
N THR A 116 13.69 26.60 37.23
CA THR A 116 14.96 26.68 36.50
C THR A 116 15.50 25.33 36.00
N GLU A 117 15.24 24.21 36.70
CA GLU A 117 15.78 22.89 36.32
C GLU A 117 14.82 22.08 35.45
N VAL A 118 13.50 22.23 35.70
CA VAL A 118 12.45 21.54 34.93
C VAL A 118 12.17 22.19 33.58
N LEU A 119 12.32 23.52 33.45
CA LEU A 119 12.15 24.22 32.17
C LEU A 119 13.13 23.79 31.07
N PRO A 120 14.48 23.76 31.26
CA PRO A 120 15.41 23.29 30.25
C PRO A 120 15.24 21.79 29.96
N SER A 121 14.88 20.99 30.96
CA SER A 121 14.58 19.56 30.79
C SER A 121 13.34 19.33 29.93
N MET A 122 12.25 20.08 30.15
CA MET A 122 11.08 20.07 29.27
C MET A 122 11.40 20.62 27.87
N LEU A 123 12.16 21.72 27.77
CA LEU A 123 12.54 22.29 26.48
C LEU A 123 13.37 21.30 25.65
N LEU A 124 14.31 20.60 26.27
CA LEU A 124 15.10 19.54 25.63
C LEU A 124 14.22 18.38 25.16
N LEU A 125 13.25 17.94 25.97
CA LEU A 125 12.26 16.94 25.57
C LEU A 125 11.39 17.42 24.40
N ILE A 126 10.94 18.68 24.41
CA ILE A 126 10.16 19.27 23.31
C ILE A 126 10.99 19.36 22.04
N VAL A 127 12.27 19.74 22.12
CA VAL A 127 13.19 19.78 20.97
C VAL A 127 13.45 18.37 20.42
N LEU A 128 13.71 17.39 21.29
CA LEU A 128 13.86 15.98 20.90
C LEU A 128 12.60 15.46 20.18
N MET A 129 11.42 15.70 20.74
CA MET A 129 10.15 15.30 20.11
C MET A 129 9.90 16.07 18.80
N ALA A 130 10.27 17.35 18.71
CA ALA A 130 10.16 18.14 17.48
C ALA A 130 11.03 17.59 16.33
N THR A 131 12.19 16.99 16.63
CA THR A 131 13.00 16.32 15.59
C THR A 131 12.35 15.06 15.00
N THR A 132 11.33 14.49 15.67
CA THR A 132 10.63 13.28 15.20
C THR A 132 9.49 13.56 14.21
N THR A 133 9.23 14.81 13.81
CA THR A 133 8.27 15.12 12.72
C THR A 133 8.88 14.79 11.35
N LEU A 134 9.18 13.51 11.14
CA LEU A 134 9.53 12.94 9.85
C LEU A 134 8.28 12.96 8.97
N ALA A 135 8.11 14.03 8.21
CA ALA A 135 7.15 14.07 7.11
C ALA A 135 7.58 13.01 6.09
N PHE A 136 6.88 11.87 6.09
CA PHE A 136 7.13 10.67 5.27
C PHE A 136 7.54 11.05 3.84
N PRO A 137 8.85 10.97 3.48
CA PRO A 137 9.31 11.21 2.12
C PRO A 137 9.05 10.00 1.22
N ASP A 138 8.78 8.86 1.83
CA ASP A 138 8.37 7.60 1.27
C ASP A 138 6.87 7.61 0.93
N GLY A 139 6.52 7.09 -0.24
CA GLY A 139 5.16 7.18 -0.77
C GLY A 139 4.14 6.28 -0.07
N ALA A 140 3.00 6.12 -0.74
CA ALA A 140 1.81 5.51 -0.15
C ALA A 140 2.09 4.15 0.56
N PRO A 141 1.70 4.00 1.83
CA PRO A 141 1.66 2.69 2.49
C PRO A 141 0.53 1.80 1.93
N ALA A 142 0.68 0.48 2.04
CA ALA A 142 -0.24 -0.51 1.46
C ALA A 142 -1.69 -0.40 1.97
N ASP A 143 -1.89 0.10 3.20
CA ASP A 143 -3.23 0.35 3.74
C ASP A 143 -4.02 1.42 2.94
N THR A 144 -3.34 2.24 2.13
CA THR A 144 -3.96 3.29 1.30
C THR A 144 -4.98 2.73 0.31
N CYS A 145 -4.78 1.50 -0.16
CA CYS A 145 -5.66 0.87 -1.15
C CYS A 145 -7.08 0.59 -0.63
N VAL A 146 -7.25 0.44 0.69
CA VAL A 146 -8.52 0.11 1.35
C VAL A 146 -9.08 1.27 2.20
N LYS A 147 -8.50 2.47 2.11
CA LYS A 147 -8.99 3.65 2.84
C LYS A 147 -10.32 4.13 2.27
N LYS A 148 -11.17 4.67 3.17
CA LYS A 148 -12.50 5.23 2.86
C LYS A 148 -12.47 6.32 1.78
N ARG A 149 -11.33 6.98 1.59
CA ARG A 149 -11.06 7.86 0.45
C ARG A 149 -10.08 7.13 -0.46
N ALA A 150 -10.62 6.41 -1.44
CA ALA A 150 -9.80 5.80 -2.49
C ALA A 150 -8.96 6.89 -3.19
N ASN A 151 -7.78 6.53 -3.68
CA ASN A 151 -6.89 7.42 -4.45
C ASN A 151 -6.57 8.78 -3.79
N GLN A 152 -6.70 8.94 -2.47
CA GLN A 152 -6.42 10.20 -1.78
C GLN A 152 -5.37 10.03 -0.69
N PRO A 153 -4.33 10.89 -0.65
CA PRO A 153 -3.31 10.87 0.39
C PRO A 153 -3.91 11.28 1.73
N ASN A 154 -3.40 10.71 2.82
CA ASN A 154 -3.88 11.00 4.17
C ASN A 154 -3.27 12.28 4.76
N HIS A 155 -3.38 13.40 4.04
CA HIS A 155 -2.83 14.70 4.43
C HIS A 155 -3.81 15.50 5.32
N GLY A 156 -4.39 14.81 6.31
CA GLY A 156 -5.33 15.37 7.30
C GLY A 156 -6.59 15.99 6.69
N THR A 157 -6.71 17.32 6.77
CA THR A 157 -7.84 18.08 6.25
C THR A 157 -7.74 18.42 4.77
N ALA A 158 -6.57 18.24 4.12
CA ALA A 158 -6.40 18.50 2.70
C ALA A 158 -7.33 17.61 1.83
N ARG A 159 -7.76 18.13 0.69
CA ARG A 159 -8.68 17.48 -0.26
C ARG A 159 -8.15 17.66 -1.68
N SER A 160 -8.62 16.80 -2.59
CA SER A 160 -8.33 16.97 -4.01
C SER A 160 -8.77 18.35 -4.46
N GLN A 161 -7.94 18.97 -5.29
CA GLN A 161 -8.32 20.13 -6.07
C GLN A 161 -9.35 19.71 -7.14
N PRO A 162 -10.13 20.65 -7.70
CA PRO A 162 -11.10 20.35 -8.77
C PRO A 162 -10.40 19.76 -10.01
N ALA A 163 -11.02 18.78 -10.67
CA ALA A 163 -10.40 18.04 -11.77
C ALA A 163 -10.04 18.93 -12.96
N GLU A 164 -10.81 20.00 -13.17
CA GLU A 164 -10.65 21.00 -14.23
C GLU A 164 -9.39 21.85 -14.04
N THR A 165 -8.83 21.87 -12.82
CA THR A 165 -7.59 22.59 -12.49
C THR A 165 -6.34 21.72 -12.59
N ASN A 166 -6.48 20.43 -12.92
CA ASN A 166 -5.38 19.48 -12.91
C ASN A 166 -4.33 19.80 -13.99
N PRO A 167 -3.09 20.15 -13.64
CA PRO A 167 -2.05 20.44 -14.61
C PRO A 167 -1.27 19.18 -15.04
N PHE A 168 -1.59 17.98 -14.53
CA PHE A 168 -0.89 16.73 -14.84
C PHE A 168 -1.77 15.70 -15.57
N GLU A 169 -1.20 15.04 -16.56
CA GLU A 169 -1.79 13.89 -17.26
C GLU A 169 -1.19 12.58 -16.77
N VAL A 170 -2.01 11.52 -16.81
CA VAL A 170 -1.55 10.13 -16.80
C VAL A 170 -1.90 9.56 -18.16
N VAL A 171 -0.92 9.04 -18.90
CA VAL A 171 -1.12 8.52 -20.26
C VAL A 171 -0.55 7.12 -20.35
N ALA A 172 -1.33 6.18 -20.89
CA ALA A 172 -0.89 4.81 -21.14
C ALA A 172 -0.79 4.56 -22.65
N ASP A 173 0.23 3.79 -23.06
CA ASP A 173 0.44 3.41 -24.46
C ASP A 173 -0.71 2.53 -25.01
N SER A 174 -1.47 1.86 -24.14
CA SER A 174 -2.66 1.06 -24.49
C SER A 174 -3.66 0.97 -23.34
N GLN A 175 -4.95 0.76 -23.68
CA GLN A 175 -6.03 0.36 -22.76
C GLN A 175 -6.40 -1.12 -22.88
N THR A 176 -5.91 -1.84 -23.89
CA THR A 176 -6.16 -3.27 -24.09
C THR A 176 -4.88 -4.07 -23.82
N TYR A 177 -5.03 -5.27 -23.24
CA TYR A 177 -3.91 -6.13 -22.89
C TYR A 177 -4.11 -7.59 -23.30
N HIS A 178 -2.99 -8.25 -23.57
CA HIS A 178 -2.85 -9.69 -23.74
C HIS A 178 -2.03 -10.27 -22.58
N PRO A 179 -2.07 -11.60 -22.35
CA PRO A 179 -1.40 -12.19 -21.20
C PRO A 179 0.10 -11.85 -21.16
N GLY A 180 0.57 -11.33 -20.03
CA GLY A 180 1.97 -10.95 -19.84
C GLY A 180 2.47 -9.73 -20.62
N GLN A 181 1.63 -9.07 -21.42
CA GLN A 181 1.97 -7.82 -22.10
C GLN A 181 2.40 -6.74 -21.10
N GLN A 182 3.39 -5.94 -21.47
CA GLN A 182 3.78 -4.74 -20.74
C GLN A 182 3.11 -3.51 -21.38
N ILE A 183 2.60 -2.61 -20.54
CA ILE A 183 2.06 -1.30 -20.95
C ILE A 183 2.87 -0.23 -20.21
N SER A 184 3.40 0.73 -20.97
CA SER A 184 4.02 1.93 -20.41
C SER A 184 2.94 2.92 -20.00
N VAL A 185 3.13 3.53 -18.83
CA VAL A 185 2.27 4.56 -18.27
C VAL A 185 3.17 5.72 -17.85
N VAL A 186 2.89 6.92 -18.36
CA VAL A 186 3.68 8.13 -18.12
C VAL A 186 2.83 9.16 -17.38
N VAL A 187 3.40 9.77 -16.35
CA VAL A 187 2.84 10.96 -15.67
C VAL A 187 3.65 12.18 -16.08
N TYR A 188 3.02 13.24 -16.59
CA TYR A 188 3.69 14.47 -17.03
C TYR A 188 2.74 15.70 -17.00
N PRO A 189 3.24 16.95 -16.95
CA PRO A 189 2.41 18.16 -17.00
C PRO A 189 1.90 18.49 -18.42
N HIS A 190 0.63 18.89 -18.56
CA HIS A 190 -0.04 19.10 -19.87
C HIS A 190 0.74 20.06 -20.78
N SER A 191 1.03 21.27 -20.28
CA SER A 191 1.82 22.30 -20.97
C SER A 191 2.17 23.43 -20.01
N GLY A 192 3.45 23.82 -19.98
CA GLY A 192 3.96 24.87 -19.10
C GLY A 192 5.36 24.56 -18.59
N HIS A 193 6.33 25.42 -18.92
CA HIS A 193 7.71 25.24 -18.48
C HIS A 193 7.80 25.37 -16.95
N GLY A 194 8.21 24.30 -16.27
CA GLY A 194 8.53 24.30 -14.84
C GLY A 194 7.45 23.74 -13.90
N GLN A 195 6.32 23.22 -14.39
CA GLN A 195 5.39 22.49 -13.52
C GLN A 195 5.97 21.13 -13.12
N VAL A 196 6.19 20.94 -11.81
CA VAL A 196 6.71 19.70 -11.21
C VAL A 196 5.68 19.10 -10.25
N PHE A 197 5.76 17.78 -10.08
CA PHE A 197 5.07 17.06 -9.00
C PHE A 197 6.10 16.34 -8.11
N ARG A 198 5.73 16.08 -6.85
CA ARG A 198 6.61 15.40 -5.87
C ARG A 198 6.24 13.96 -5.67
N GLY A 199 4.95 13.67 -5.70
CA GLY A 199 4.42 12.33 -5.46
C GLY A 199 3.34 11.92 -6.44
N PHE A 200 3.14 10.61 -6.51
CA PHE A 200 2.06 9.97 -7.24
C PHE A 200 1.68 8.67 -6.56
N PHE A 201 0.46 8.20 -6.83
CA PHE A 201 -0.02 6.88 -6.47
C PHE A 201 -0.94 6.44 -7.61
N LEU A 202 -0.67 5.32 -8.26
CA LEU A 202 -1.50 4.78 -9.35
C LEU A 202 -1.85 3.32 -9.09
N GLN A 203 -3.08 2.94 -9.36
CA GLN A 203 -3.59 1.57 -9.37
C GLN A 203 -3.92 1.15 -10.80
N ALA A 204 -3.74 -0.13 -11.11
CA ALA A 204 -4.27 -0.75 -12.32
C ALA A 204 -5.59 -1.47 -12.01
N ARG A 205 -6.62 -1.24 -12.85
CA ARG A 205 -7.99 -1.70 -12.65
C ARG A 205 -8.52 -2.38 -13.90
N ASP A 206 -9.26 -3.48 -13.72
CA ASP A 206 -10.02 -4.10 -14.80
C ASP A 206 -11.18 -3.21 -15.19
N ALA A 207 -11.31 -2.88 -16.48
CA ALA A 207 -12.33 -1.93 -16.92
C ALA A 207 -13.78 -2.44 -16.80
N ASN A 208 -13.99 -3.75 -16.62
CA ASN A 208 -15.32 -4.34 -16.48
C ASN A 208 -15.67 -4.65 -15.02
N SER A 209 -14.74 -5.23 -14.25
CA SER A 209 -14.98 -5.65 -12.87
C SER A 209 -14.51 -4.64 -11.81
N ASN A 210 -13.72 -3.63 -12.18
CA ASN A 210 -13.04 -2.70 -11.27
C ASN A 210 -12.12 -3.41 -10.24
N GLU A 211 -11.74 -4.66 -10.49
CA GLU A 211 -10.79 -5.40 -9.65
C GLU A 211 -9.37 -4.89 -9.88
N TRP A 212 -8.51 -5.03 -8.86
CA TRP A 212 -7.06 -4.85 -9.02
C TRP A 212 -6.50 -5.95 -9.93
N ILE A 213 -5.75 -5.57 -10.96
CA ILE A 213 -5.18 -6.52 -11.92
C ILE A 213 -3.73 -6.22 -12.30
N GLY A 214 -2.98 -7.30 -12.54
CA GLY A 214 -1.59 -7.23 -12.97
C GLY A 214 -0.66 -6.65 -11.92
N GLU A 215 0.59 -6.42 -12.33
CA GLU A 215 1.71 -6.09 -11.47
C GLU A 215 2.44 -4.86 -12.01
N TRP A 216 2.95 -4.00 -11.14
CA TRP A 216 3.86 -2.93 -11.56
C TRP A 216 5.31 -3.40 -11.47
N VAL A 217 6.12 -3.04 -12.45
CA VAL A 217 7.57 -3.22 -12.40
C VAL A 217 8.15 -2.07 -11.58
N GLN A 218 8.85 -2.38 -10.49
CA GLN A 218 9.52 -1.37 -9.68
C GLN A 218 10.69 -0.76 -10.46
N SER A 219 10.69 0.56 -10.59
CA SER A 219 11.79 1.35 -11.15
C SER A 219 12.45 2.25 -10.09
N GLU A 220 13.54 2.92 -10.45
CA GLU A 220 14.24 3.85 -9.55
C GLU A 220 13.30 4.93 -8.99
N ASN A 221 13.45 5.26 -7.71
CA ASN A 221 12.62 6.25 -7.00
C ASN A 221 11.10 5.92 -7.00
N THR A 222 10.75 4.64 -7.14
CA THR A 222 9.37 4.11 -7.01
C THR A 222 9.30 2.95 -6.01
N LYS A 223 8.08 2.69 -5.53
CA LYS A 223 7.72 1.57 -4.66
C LYS A 223 6.43 0.93 -5.17
N THR A 224 6.39 -0.38 -5.28
CA THR A 224 5.19 -1.14 -5.66
C THR A 224 4.39 -1.55 -4.43
N ILE A 225 3.09 -1.79 -4.63
CA ILE A 225 2.14 -2.27 -3.64
C ILE A 225 1.34 -3.40 -4.32
N PRO A 226 1.87 -4.64 -4.33
CA PRO A 226 1.30 -5.76 -5.08
C PRO A 226 -0.12 -6.13 -4.61
N GLU A 227 -0.43 -5.90 -3.33
CA GLU A 227 -1.70 -6.25 -2.69
C GLU A 227 -2.91 -5.53 -3.32
N CYS A 228 -2.66 -4.47 -4.09
CA CYS A 228 -3.68 -3.67 -4.73
C CYS A 228 -3.31 -3.20 -6.15
N SER A 229 -2.41 -3.93 -6.82
CA SER A 229 -1.90 -3.62 -8.16
C SER A 229 -1.53 -2.14 -8.33
N ALA A 230 -0.75 -1.60 -7.38
CA ALA A 230 -0.42 -0.18 -7.34
C ALA A 230 1.09 0.13 -7.29
N ILE A 231 1.44 1.37 -7.61
CA ILE A 231 2.79 1.94 -7.59
C ILE A 231 2.75 3.38 -7.07
N THR A 232 3.80 3.80 -6.37
CA THR A 232 3.94 5.14 -5.79
C THR A 232 5.39 5.62 -5.86
N HIS A 233 5.61 6.93 -5.70
CA HIS A 233 6.94 7.50 -5.48
C HIS A 233 7.66 6.92 -4.25
N ALA A 234 8.99 6.89 -4.28
CA ALA A 234 9.84 6.54 -3.13
C ALA A 234 10.66 7.71 -2.58
N ASP A 235 10.57 8.89 -3.21
CA ASP A 235 11.15 10.13 -2.69
C ASP A 235 10.25 11.36 -2.94
N LYS A 236 10.49 12.41 -2.15
CA LYS A 236 9.82 13.72 -2.24
C LYS A 236 10.47 14.73 -3.20
N LYS A 237 11.40 14.31 -4.06
CA LYS A 237 12.07 15.22 -5.01
C LYS A 237 11.10 15.70 -6.09
N ASP A 238 11.36 16.87 -6.65
CA ASP A 238 10.59 17.42 -7.76
C ASP A 238 10.80 16.59 -9.04
N LYS A 239 9.71 16.27 -9.73
CA LYS A 239 9.67 15.40 -10.93
C LYS A 239 9.01 16.16 -12.08
N LEU A 240 9.69 16.18 -13.22
CA LEU A 240 9.12 16.66 -14.50
C LEU A 240 8.25 15.60 -15.17
N GLY A 241 8.49 14.33 -14.86
CA GLY A 241 7.72 13.20 -15.33
C GLY A 241 8.08 11.92 -14.59
N ALA A 242 7.24 10.89 -14.73
CA ALA A 242 7.51 9.54 -14.24
C ALA A 242 7.09 8.53 -15.31
N LYS A 243 8.02 7.67 -15.74
CA LYS A 243 7.72 6.54 -16.63
C LYS A 243 7.65 5.26 -15.82
N LEU A 244 6.51 4.58 -15.92
CA LEU A 244 6.14 3.41 -15.13
C LEU A 244 5.75 2.29 -16.09
N ILE A 245 5.99 1.04 -15.69
CA ILE A 245 5.65 -0.13 -16.51
C ILE A 245 4.69 -1.02 -15.72
N TRP A 246 3.53 -1.29 -16.29
CA TRP A 246 2.59 -2.29 -15.79
C TRP A 246 2.67 -3.56 -16.63
N LYS A 247 2.55 -4.72 -15.98
CA LYS A 247 2.61 -6.05 -16.58
C LYS A 247 1.26 -6.74 -16.38
N ALA A 248 0.67 -7.17 -17.50
CA ALA A 248 -0.59 -7.86 -17.52
C ALA A 248 -0.52 -9.26 -16.85
N PRO A 249 -1.63 -9.73 -16.25
CA PRO A 249 -1.71 -11.09 -15.71
C PRO A 249 -1.48 -12.16 -16.80
N GLN A 250 -0.90 -13.31 -16.42
CA GLN A 250 -0.54 -14.38 -17.37
C GLN A 250 -1.73 -15.23 -17.85
N ASN A 251 -2.90 -15.09 -17.23
CA ASN A 251 -4.08 -15.95 -17.45
C ASN A 251 -5.31 -15.19 -17.97
N LYS A 252 -5.20 -13.88 -18.25
CA LYS A 252 -6.34 -13.03 -18.64
C LYS A 252 -5.96 -12.08 -19.78
N ARG A 253 -6.96 -11.69 -20.55
CA ARG A 253 -6.92 -10.62 -21.57
C ARG A 253 -8.14 -9.73 -21.38
N GLY A 254 -8.06 -8.48 -21.81
CA GLY A 254 -9.18 -7.56 -21.72
C GLY A 254 -8.73 -6.11 -21.74
N ASN A 255 -9.47 -5.26 -21.02
CA ASN A 255 -9.24 -3.84 -20.94
C ASN A 255 -8.78 -3.46 -19.53
N VAL A 256 -7.78 -2.59 -19.45
CA VAL A 256 -7.24 -2.04 -18.21
C VAL A 256 -7.37 -0.52 -18.26
N TYR A 257 -7.63 0.08 -17.10
CA TYR A 257 -7.40 1.51 -16.91
C TYR A 257 -6.54 1.73 -15.67
N PHE A 258 -5.86 2.86 -15.65
CA PHE A 258 -4.96 3.28 -14.58
C PHE A 258 -5.57 4.50 -13.91
N THR A 259 -5.65 4.49 -12.59
CA THR A 259 -6.28 5.56 -11.81
C THR A 259 -5.52 5.87 -10.53
N GLY A 260 -5.60 7.11 -10.06
CA GLY A 260 -4.95 7.47 -8.80
C GLY A 260 -4.77 8.96 -8.56
N THR A 261 -3.66 9.32 -7.91
CA THR A 261 -3.32 10.67 -7.47
C THR A 261 -2.03 11.18 -8.12
N VAL A 262 -1.99 12.48 -8.42
CA VAL A 262 -0.73 13.24 -8.56
C VAL A 262 -0.68 14.33 -7.49
N LEU A 263 0.44 14.42 -6.78
CA LEU A 263 0.71 15.31 -5.65
C LEU A 263 1.79 16.31 -6.03
N GLN A 264 1.44 17.60 -6.10
CA GLN A 264 2.41 18.68 -6.31
C GLN A 264 3.12 19.05 -5.01
N GLN A 265 2.35 19.24 -3.94
CA GLN A 265 2.84 19.55 -2.60
C GLN A 265 1.83 19.05 -1.56
N TYR A 266 2.21 18.96 -0.28
CA TYR A 266 1.40 18.32 0.77
C TYR A 266 -0.09 18.72 0.76
N GLY A 267 -0.42 20.01 0.62
CA GLY A 267 -1.80 20.50 0.56
C GLY A 267 -2.48 20.48 -0.82
N THR A 268 -1.77 20.15 -1.90
CA THR A 268 -2.22 20.33 -3.29
C THR A 268 -1.99 19.07 -4.12
N PHE A 269 -3.08 18.37 -4.41
CA PHE A 269 -3.11 17.15 -5.21
C PHE A 269 -4.41 17.04 -5.99
N TRP A 270 -4.40 16.19 -7.01
CA TRP A 270 -5.57 15.80 -7.80
C TRP A 270 -5.72 14.29 -7.69
N SER A 271 -6.85 13.83 -7.14
CA SER A 271 -7.19 12.41 -7.01
C SER A 271 -8.13 11.95 -8.11
N ASP A 272 -8.34 10.63 -8.17
CA ASP A 272 -9.32 9.99 -9.05
C ASP A 272 -9.10 10.33 -10.53
N ILE A 273 -7.86 10.69 -10.88
CA ILE A 273 -7.38 10.84 -12.24
C ILE A 273 -7.55 9.48 -12.91
N VAL A 274 -8.06 9.46 -14.14
CA VAL A 274 -8.10 8.28 -15.00
C VAL A 274 -7.18 8.55 -16.20
N ASN A 275 -6.43 7.53 -16.63
CA ASN A 275 -5.47 7.72 -17.72
C ASN A 275 -6.16 8.05 -19.04
N LYS A 276 -5.46 8.85 -19.85
CA LYS A 276 -5.68 8.90 -21.31
C LYS A 276 -4.96 7.73 -21.96
N VAL A 277 -5.36 7.38 -23.18
CA VAL A 277 -4.60 6.48 -24.05
C VAL A 277 -3.81 7.35 -25.02
N GLN A 278 -2.54 7.02 -25.27
CA GLN A 278 -1.76 7.70 -26.28
C GLN A 278 -2.46 7.57 -27.63
N ALA A 279 -2.71 8.68 -28.32
CA ALA A 279 -3.26 8.65 -29.66
C ALA A 279 -2.25 7.97 -30.61
N GLU A 280 -2.72 6.99 -31.37
CA GLU A 280 -1.91 6.36 -32.41
C GLU A 280 -1.50 7.43 -33.44
N PRO A 281 -0.21 7.56 -33.80
CA PRO A 281 0.23 8.52 -34.80
C PRO A 281 -0.47 8.24 -36.15
N GLN A 282 -1.33 9.16 -36.57
CA GLN A 282 -1.89 9.15 -37.92
C GLN A 282 -0.75 9.54 -38.88
N TYR A 283 -0.21 8.55 -39.60
CA TYR A 283 0.80 8.71 -40.65
C TYR A 283 0.16 8.54 -42.03
#